data_AF-A0A4Z0ATB4-F1
#
_entry.id   AF-A0A4Z0ATB4-F1
#
_cell.length_a   1.000
_cell.length_b   1.000
_cell.length_c   1.000
_cell.angle_alpha   90.00
_cell.angle_beta   90.00
_cell.angle_gamma   90.00
#
_symmetry.space_group_name_H-M   'P 1'
#
loop_
_entity.id
_entity.type
_entity.pdbx_description
1 polymer ?
#
loop_
_entity_poly.entity_id
_entity_poly.type
_entity_poly.pdbx_seq_one_letter_code
_entity_poly.pdbx_strand_id
1 'polypeptide(L)' 'MYSKVDLAMDLERTLARGFDVFRISKVVFDIYQDHGLEITASMDQVLLTLMAMEEGKEFELTESEFLALISKVKAM' A
#
# COMPACT_ATOMS: atom_id res chain seq x y z
N MET A 1 13.65 -11.10 -0.24
CA MET A 1 12.92 -10.82 -1.49
C MET A 1 11.45 -10.68 -1.16
N TYR A 2 11.10 -9.45 -0.81
CA TYR A 2 9.74 -9.00 -0.60
C TYR A 2 8.97 -9.10 -1.91
N SER A 3 7.87 -9.84 -1.90
CA SER A 3 7.08 -10.12 -3.10
C SER A 3 5.76 -9.33 -3.09
N LYS A 4 5.11 -9.27 -4.25
CA LYS A 4 3.74 -8.77 -4.38
C LYS A 4 2.74 -9.45 -3.44
N VAL A 5 2.98 -10.72 -3.09
CA VAL A 5 2.13 -11.48 -2.16
C VAL A 5 2.31 -10.96 -0.74
N ASP A 6 3.55 -10.66 -0.33
CA ASP A 6 3.86 -10.07 0.98
C ASP A 6 3.23 -8.68 1.09
N LEU A 7 3.39 -7.85 0.05
CA LEU A 7 2.74 -6.54 -0.03
C LEU A 7 1.23 -6.63 0.10
N ALA A 8 0.58 -7.53 -0.65
CA ALA A 8 -0.86 -7.69 -0.57
C ALA A 8 -1.31 -8.18 0.82
N MET A 9 -0.57 -9.09 1.45
CA MET A 9 -0.87 -9.57 2.80
C MET A 9 -0.77 -8.45 3.84
N ASP A 10 0.24 -7.59 3.78
CA ASP A 10 0.41 -6.52 4.76
C ASP A 10 -0.63 -5.40 4.58
N LEU A 11 -1.03 -5.11 3.34
CA LEU A 11 -2.16 -4.21 3.05
C LEU A 11 -3.49 -4.79 3.56
N GLU A 12 -3.75 -6.09 3.36
CA GLU A 12 -4.95 -6.77 3.88
C GLU A 12 -4.99 -6.81 5.40
N ARG A 13 -3.85 -7.07 6.05
CA ARG A 13 -3.74 -7.02 7.52
C ARG A 13 -4.00 -5.63 8.06
N THR A 14 -3.56 -4.59 7.35
CA THR A 14 -3.82 -3.20 7.72
C THR A 14 -5.31 -2.91 7.63
N LEU A 15 -5.95 -3.30 6.52
CA LEU A 15 -7.39 -3.16 6.32
C LEU A 15 -8.22 -3.92 7.35
N ALA A 16 -7.79 -5.12 7.74
CA ALA A 16 -8.47 -5.93 8.76
C ALA A 16 -8.51 -5.24 10.14
N ARG A 17 -7.67 -4.23 10.38
CA ARG A 17 -7.68 -3.40 11.59
C ARG A 17 -8.49 -2.10 11.44
N GLY A 18 -9.20 -1.95 10.32
CA GLY A 18 -9.95 -0.76 9.94
C GLY A 18 -9.25 0.07 8.87
N PHE A 19 -10.03 0.64 7.95
CA PHE A 19 -9.53 1.57 6.94
C PHE A 19 -9.17 2.90 7.59
N ASP A 20 -7.88 3.19 7.69
CA ASP A 20 -7.32 4.42 8.23
C ASP A 20 -6.15 4.85 7.35
N VAL A 21 -6.32 6.00 6.70
CA VAL A 21 -5.35 6.57 5.77
C VAL A 21 -3.98 6.74 6.41
N PHE A 22 -3.91 7.32 7.60
CA PHE A 22 -2.64 7.55 8.30
C PHE A 22 -1.94 6.24 8.64
N ARG A 23 -2.71 5.23 9.05
CA ARG A 23 -2.15 3.90 9.33
C ARG A 23 -1.63 3.23 8.07
N ILE A 24 -2.39 3.31 6.97
CA ILE A 24 -2.01 2.74 5.68
C ILE A 24 -0.73 3.40 5.18
N SER A 25 -0.69 4.73 5.11
CA SER A 25 0.49 5.48 4.65
C SER A 25 1.73 5.17 5.49
N LYS A 26 1.58 5.07 6.81
CA LYS A 26 2.68 4.68 7.71
C LYS A 26 3.21 3.27 7.45
N VAL A 27 2.33 2.27 7.38
CA VAL A 27 2.74 0.87 7.12
C VAL A 27 3.42 0.74 5.76
N VAL A 28 2.89 1.44 4.75
CA VAL A 28 3.45 1.49 3.41
C VAL A 28 4.83 2.15 3.40
N PHE A 29 5.01 3.23 4.16
CA PHE A 29 6.30 3.89 4.32
C PHE A 29 7.34 2.99 4.98
N ASP A 30 6.95 2.25 6.03
CA ASP A 30 7.82 1.28 6.70
C ASP A 30 8.25 0.17 5.72
N ILE A 31 7.31 -0.39 4.95
CA ILE A 31 7.59 -1.37 3.89
C ILE A 31 8.55 -0.80 2.84
N TYR A 32 8.35 0.46 2.45
CA TYR A 32 9.19 1.13 1.46
C TYR A 32 10.64 1.29 1.95
N GLN A 33 10.82 1.64 3.22
CA GLN A 33 12.16 1.75 3.81
C GLN A 33 12.84 0.38 3.98
N ASP A 34 12.09 -0.60 4.47
CA ASP A 34 12.64 -1.93 4.77
C ASP A 34 12.93 -2.75 3.50
N HIS A 35 12.12 -2.57 2.45
CA HIS A 35 12.14 -3.40 1.24
C HIS A 35 12.35 -2.61 -0.06
N GLY A 36 12.68 -1.32 -0.01
CA GLY A 36 12.82 -0.45 -1.18
C GLY A 36 13.79 -0.93 -2.26
N LEU A 37 14.80 -1.72 -1.91
CA LEU A 37 15.74 -2.32 -2.86
C LEU A 37 15.21 -3.61 -3.52
N GLU A 38 14.17 -4.23 -2.95
CA GLU A 38 13.61 -5.50 -3.39
C GLU A 38 12.28 -5.35 -4.15
N ILE A 39 11.66 -4.16 -4.12
CA ILE A 39 10.39 -3.87 -4.77
C ILE A 39 10.54 -3.63 -6.28
N THR A 40 9.56 -4.07 -7.06
CA THR A 40 9.48 -3.79 -8.50
C THR A 40 8.95 -2.37 -8.76
N ALA A 41 9.19 -1.82 -9.94
CA ALA A 41 8.65 -0.51 -10.33
C ALA A 41 7.12 -0.39 -10.19
N SER A 42 6.40 -1.49 -10.40
CA SER A 42 4.95 -1.56 -10.22
C SER A 42 4.52 -1.55 -8.74
N MET A 43 5.34 -2.12 -7.84
CA MET A 43 5.12 -2.05 -6.40
C MET A 43 5.47 -0.66 -5.86
N ASP A 44 6.57 -0.06 -6.35
CA ASP A 44 6.99 1.30 -6.04
C ASP A 44 5.87 2.32 -6.33
N GLN A 45 5.24 2.24 -7.51
CA GLN A 45 4.11 3.12 -7.86
C GLN A 45 2.92 2.98 -6.90
N VAL A 46 2.62 1.74 -6.47
CA VAL A 46 1.56 1.46 -5.49
C VAL A 46 1.91 2.07 -4.14
N LEU A 47 3.13 1.85 -3.66
CA LEU A 47 3.59 2.37 -2.37
C LEU A 47 3.59 3.91 -2.37
N LEU A 48 4.05 4.56 -3.44
CA LEU A 48 4.02 6.01 -3.58
C LEU A 48 2.60 6.56 -3.55
N THR A 49 1.65 5.90 -4.22
CA THR A 49 0.23 6.30 -4.20
C THR A 49 -0.34 6.25 -2.79
N LEU A 50 -0.03 5.18 -2.04
CA LEU A 50 -0.54 4.99 -0.69
C LEU A 50 0.13 5.92 0.33
N MET A 51 1.41 6.26 0.16
CA MET A 51 2.08 7.27 0.98
C MET A 51 1.49 8.66 0.74
N ALA A 52 1.17 9.00 -0.50
CA ALA A 52 0.56 10.28 -0.85
C ALA A 52 -0.82 10.50 -0.22
N MET A 53 -1.52 9.44 0.21
CA MET A 53 -2.82 9.57 0.88
C MET A 53 -2.75 10.43 2.16
N GLU A 54 -1.60 10.47 2.85
CA GLU A 54 -1.40 11.32 4.03
C GLU A 54 -1.24 12.81 3.70
N GLU A 55 -0.83 13.16 2.48
CA GLU A 55 -0.57 14.55 2.06
C GLU A 55 -1.86 15.38 1.96
N GLY A 56 -3.01 14.74 1.77
CA GLY A 56 -4.30 15.42 1.84
C GLY A 56 -5.45 14.66 1.18
N LYS A 57 -6.67 15.17 1.41
CA LYS A 57 -7.93 14.59 0.91
C LYS A 57 -8.01 14.40 -0.60
N GLU A 58 -7.18 15.12 -1.36
CA GLU A 58 -7.07 15.00 -2.81
C GLU A 58 -6.44 13.67 -3.25
N PHE A 59 -5.67 13.05 -2.36
CA PHE A 59 -4.99 11.78 -2.56
C PHE A 59 -5.59 10.65 -1.71
N GLU A 60 -6.51 10.96 -0.80
CA GLU A 60 -7.21 9.96 0.01
C GLU A 60 -8.02 9.03 -0.90
N LEU A 61 -7.59 7.76 -0.94
CA LEU A 61 -8.39 6.70 -1.54
C LEU A 61 -9.57 6.36 -0.63
N THR A 62 -10.64 5.91 -1.25
CA THR A 62 -11.73 5.23 -0.55
C THR A 62 -11.36 3.78 -0.22
N GLU A 63 -12.04 3.18 0.74
CA GLU A 63 -11.85 1.76 1.09
C GLU A 63 -12.02 0.82 -0.12
N SER A 64 -12.98 1.13 -0.99
CA SER A 64 -13.21 0.39 -2.24
C SER A 64 -12.04 0.50 -3.22
N GLU A 65 -11.46 1.69 -3.37
CA GLU A 65 -10.28 1.90 -4.22
C GLU A 65 -9.06 1.20 -3.66
N PHE A 66 -8.89 1.20 -2.34
CA PHE A 66 -7.83 0.46 -1.66
C PHE A 66 -7.95 -1.05 -1.87
N LEU A 67 -9.16 -1.62 -1.76
CA LEU A 67 -9.44 -3.01 -2.09
C LEU A 67 -9.15 -3.36 -3.56
N ALA A 68 -9.51 -2.47 -4.48
CA ALA A 68 -9.17 -2.62 -5.89
C ALA A 68 -7.65 -2.59 -6.11
N LEU A 69 -6.93 -1.77 -5.34
CA LEU A 69 -5.48 -1.65 -5.41
C LEU A 69 -4.79 -2.90 -4.87
N ILE A 70 -5.26 -3.49 -3.76
CA ILE A 70 -4.81 -4.81 -3.27
C ILE A 70 -5.02 -5.88 -4.34
N SER A 71 -6.20 -5.89 -4.97
CA SER A 71 -6.50 -6.84 -6.04
C SER A 71 -5.57 -6.68 -7.24
N LYS A 72 -5.22 -5.44 -7.60
CA LYS A 72 -4.23 -5.13 -8.63
C LYS A 72 -2.84 -5.63 -8.26
N VAL A 73 -2.38 -5.43 -7.02
CA VAL A 73 -1.08 -5.92 -6.53
C VAL A 73 -0.99 -7.44 -6.65
N LYS A 74 -2.08 -8.16 -6.35
CA LYS A 74 -2.15 -9.63 -6.49
C LYS A 74 -2.10 -10.11 -7.94
N ALA A 75 -2.55 -9.27 -8.89
CA ALA A 75 -2.65 -9.60 -10.32
C ALA A 75 -1.45 -9.16 -11.17
N MET A 76 -0.56 -8.30 -10.62
CA MET A 76 0.80 -8.08 -11.13
C MET A 76 1.60 -9.37 -11.10
#